data_AF-A0A4R2NZF7-F1
#
_entry.id   AF-A0A4R2NZF7-F1
#
_cell.length_a   1.000
_cell.length_b   1.000
_cell.length_c   1.000
_cell.angle_alpha   90.00
_cell.angle_beta   90.00
_cell.angle_gamma   90.00
#
_symmetry.space_group_name_H-M   'P 1'
#
loop_
_entity.id
_entity.type
_entity.pdbx_description
1 polymer ?
#
loop_
_entity_poly.entity_id
_entity_poly.type
_entity_poly.pdbx_seq_one_letter_code
_entity_poly.pdbx_strand_id
1 'polypeptide(L)'
;MRDIYLDFNASTLVVPEVAAIICHALETGHGNPSSSHWAGVPARRMVEDARTQIADLVGCTPQEIVFTSGGSEANNHALKGVFFATGKDRPHFITSRAEHPAIVAPLRFLERLGARVTWLPVDGTGMVDPDDLRCASTAFASTPMPRSRSARSRPGWTSLVSIC
;
A
#
# COMPACT_ATOMS: atom_id res chain seq x y z
N MET A 1 -24.67 -24.58 20.26
CA MET A 1 -24.18 -23.21 20.47
C MET A 1 -23.88 -22.63 19.09
N ARG A 2 -24.22 -21.37 18.80
CA ARG A 2 -23.98 -20.75 17.49
C ARG A 2 -22.72 -19.90 17.58
N ASP A 3 -21.76 -20.17 16.72
CA ASP A 3 -20.54 -19.36 16.65
C ASP A 3 -20.84 -18.02 15.96
N ILE A 4 -20.31 -16.94 16.53
CA ILE A 4 -20.46 -15.57 16.00
C ILE A 4 -19.06 -15.00 15.81
N TYR A 5 -18.69 -14.71 14.56
CA TYR A 5 -17.40 -14.12 14.20
C TYR A 5 -17.52 -12.60 14.12
N LEU A 6 -16.76 -11.87 14.96
CA LEU A 6 -16.80 -10.41 15.06
C LEU A 6 -15.43 -9.76 14.79
N ASP A 7 -14.52 -10.45 14.09
CA ASP A 7 -13.14 -10.00 13.84
C ASP A 7 -12.83 -9.81 12.34
N PHE A 8 -13.78 -9.22 11.61
CA PHE A 8 -13.65 -8.99 10.16
C PHE A 8 -12.54 -8.00 9.77
N ASN A 9 -12.01 -7.24 10.75
CA ASN A 9 -10.87 -6.37 10.52
C ASN A 9 -9.55 -7.15 10.42
N ALA A 10 -9.45 -8.34 11.02
CA ALA A 10 -8.26 -9.18 10.92
C ALA A 10 -8.25 -9.99 9.61
N SER A 11 -9.40 -10.57 9.24
CA SER A 11 -9.59 -11.27 7.96
C SER A 11 -11.07 -11.43 7.65
N THR A 12 -11.39 -11.75 6.39
CA THR A 12 -12.78 -11.95 5.93
C THR A 12 -12.95 -13.33 5.30
N LEU A 13 -14.19 -13.82 5.31
CA LEU A 13 -14.54 -15.02 4.55
C LEU A 13 -14.48 -14.71 3.06
N VAL A 14 -13.87 -15.61 2.29
CA VAL A 14 -13.88 -15.53 0.83
C VAL A 14 -15.32 -15.73 0.35
N VAL A 15 -15.83 -14.78 -0.43
CA VAL A 15 -17.17 -14.90 -1.02
C VAL A 15 -17.20 -16.04 -2.05
N PRO A 16 -18.30 -16.80 -2.17
CA PRO A 16 -18.36 -18.01 -3.00
C PRO A 16 -17.93 -17.79 -4.46
N GLU A 17 -18.28 -16.64 -5.03
CA GLU A 17 -17.94 -16.26 -6.40
C GLU A 17 -16.43 -16.12 -6.59
N VAL A 18 -15.74 -15.55 -5.60
CA VAL A 18 -14.27 -15.43 -5.62
C VAL A 18 -13.62 -16.79 -5.43
N ALA A 19 -14.15 -17.63 -4.54
CA ALA A 19 -13.64 -18.99 -4.35
C ALA A 19 -13.71 -19.81 -5.65
N ALA A 20 -14.82 -19.71 -6.39
CA ALA A 20 -14.99 -20.38 -7.68
C ALA A 20 -13.95 -19.93 -8.72
N ILE A 21 -13.66 -18.62 -8.79
CA ILE A 21 -12.64 -18.08 -9.69
C ILE A 21 -11.25 -18.58 -9.32
N ILE A 22 -10.92 -18.60 -8.01
CA ILE A 22 -9.63 -19.13 -7.52
C ILE A 22 -9.48 -20.60 -7.90
N CYS A 23 -10.50 -21.44 -7.66
CA CYS A 23 -10.48 -22.85 -8.05
C CYS A 23 -10.27 -23.01 -9.56
N HIS A 24 -11.01 -22.25 -10.37
CA HIS A 24 -10.86 -22.28 -11.83
C HIS A 24 -9.45 -21.90 -12.27
N ALA A 25 -8.86 -20.85 -11.68
CA ALA A 25 -7.50 -20.42 -11.98
C ALA A 25 -6.46 -21.49 -11.60
N LEU A 26 -6.65 -22.20 -10.47
CA LEU A 26 -5.78 -23.29 -10.05
C LEU A 26 -5.87 -24.51 -10.97
N GLU A 27 -7.06 -24.85 -11.45
CA GLU A 27 -7.30 -26.00 -12.32
C GLU A 27 -6.82 -25.76 -13.76
N THR A 28 -7.05 -24.56 -14.29
CA THR A 28 -6.86 -24.27 -15.72
C THR A 28 -5.67 -23.36 -16.01
N GLY A 29 -5.24 -22.54 -15.04
CA GLY A 29 -4.16 -21.55 -15.15
C GLY A 29 -2.79 -22.07 -14.73
N HIS A 30 -2.50 -23.37 -14.88
CA HIS A 30 -1.28 -24.03 -14.40
C HIS A 30 0.01 -23.60 -15.14
N GLY A 31 -0.10 -22.89 -16.25
CA GLY A 31 1.06 -22.44 -17.03
C GLY A 31 1.80 -21.29 -16.38
N ASN A 32 3.10 -21.17 -16.68
CA ASN A 32 3.89 -20.01 -16.28
C ASN A 32 3.46 -18.77 -17.11
N PRO A 33 2.97 -17.68 -16.50
CA PRO A 33 2.53 -16.49 -17.24
C PRO A 33 3.66 -15.77 -18.00
N SER A 34 4.93 -16.05 -17.67
CA SER A 34 6.09 -15.54 -18.40
C SER A 34 6.40 -16.33 -19.68
N SER A 35 5.75 -17.48 -19.90
CA SER A 35 5.94 -18.29 -21.10
C SER A 35 5.08 -17.80 -22.27
N SER A 36 5.63 -17.82 -23.48
CA SER A 36 4.92 -17.47 -24.72
C SER A 36 4.15 -18.63 -25.37
N HIS A 37 4.34 -19.86 -24.86
CA HIS A 37 3.71 -21.06 -25.42
C HIS A 37 2.24 -21.22 -24.99
N TRP A 38 1.58 -22.24 -25.55
CA TRP A 38 0.15 -22.51 -25.40
C TRP A 38 -0.36 -22.54 -23.95
N ALA A 39 0.42 -23.07 -23.01
CA ALA A 39 0.03 -23.09 -21.59
C ALA A 39 0.24 -21.75 -20.85
N GLY A 40 1.21 -20.91 -21.27
CA GLY A 40 1.53 -19.66 -20.58
C GLY A 40 0.64 -18.49 -20.97
N VAL A 41 0.21 -18.44 -22.23
CA VAL A 41 -0.66 -17.35 -22.74
C VAL A 41 -1.99 -17.24 -21.98
N PRO A 42 -2.73 -18.33 -21.67
CA PRO A 42 -3.95 -18.24 -20.87
C PRO A 42 -3.69 -17.77 -19.43
N ALA A 43 -2.64 -18.27 -18.77
CA ALA A 43 -2.29 -17.85 -17.41
C ALA A 43 -1.92 -16.37 -17.35
N ARG A 44 -1.17 -15.86 -18.34
CA ARG A 44 -0.87 -14.43 -18.45
C ARG A 44 -2.12 -13.59 -18.65
N ARG A 45 -3.06 -14.04 -19.48
CA ARG A 45 -4.34 -13.33 -19.69
C ARG A 45 -5.12 -13.18 -18.38
N MET A 46 -5.23 -14.25 -17.58
CA MET A 46 -5.91 -14.18 -16.28
C MET A 46 -5.30 -13.11 -15.36
N VAL A 47 -3.97 -13.01 -15.30
CA VAL A 47 -3.29 -11.99 -14.49
C VAL A 47 -3.53 -10.57 -15.03
N GLU A 48 -3.46 -10.38 -16.35
CA GLU A 48 -3.66 -9.05 -16.97
C GLU A 48 -5.12 -8.59 -16.94
N ASP A 49 -6.08 -9.51 -17.01
CA ASP A 49 -7.50 -9.22 -16.84
C ASP A 49 -7.76 -8.75 -15.39
N ALA A 50 -7.21 -9.46 -14.40
CA ALA A 50 -7.29 -9.05 -12.99
C ALA A 50 -6.61 -7.69 -12.76
N ARG A 51 -5.47 -7.43 -13.41
CA ARG A 51 -4.77 -6.14 -13.34
C ARG A 51 -5.63 -5.00 -13.85
N THR A 52 -6.28 -5.21 -14.99
CA THR A 52 -7.17 -4.22 -15.62
C THR A 52 -8.37 -3.92 -14.72
N GLN A 53 -9.02 -4.96 -14.19
CA GLN A 53 -10.16 -4.79 -13.26
C GLN A 53 -9.79 -3.99 -12.01
N ILE A 54 -8.61 -4.24 -11.43
CA ILE A 54 -8.15 -3.50 -10.26
C ILE A 54 -7.84 -2.05 -10.64
N ALA A 55 -7.16 -1.83 -11.77
CA ALA A 55 -6.83 -0.50 -12.26
C ALA A 55 -8.09 0.36 -12.50
N ASP A 56 -9.12 -0.22 -13.11
CA ASP A 56 -10.42 0.43 -13.31
C ASP A 56 -11.10 0.77 -11.98
N LEU A 57 -11.03 -0.14 -10.99
CA LEU A 57 -11.61 0.05 -9.67
C LEU A 57 -10.96 1.21 -8.90
N VAL A 58 -9.63 1.36 -9.00
CA VAL A 58 -8.88 2.41 -8.28
C VAL A 58 -8.63 3.68 -9.10
N GLY A 59 -8.99 3.67 -10.39
CA GLY A 59 -8.87 4.81 -11.29
C GLY A 59 -7.43 5.11 -11.76
N CYS A 60 -6.65 4.07 -12.04
CA CYS A 60 -5.28 4.20 -12.57
C CYS A 60 -5.09 3.39 -13.86
N THR A 61 -3.90 3.45 -14.45
CA THR A 61 -3.53 2.58 -15.58
C THR A 61 -3.11 1.19 -15.10
N PRO A 62 -3.30 0.12 -15.90
CA PRO A 62 -2.85 -1.22 -15.51
C PRO A 62 -1.36 -1.29 -15.18
N GLN A 63 -0.52 -0.50 -15.86
CA GLN A 63 0.93 -0.47 -15.63
C GLN A 63 1.33 0.06 -14.24
N GLU A 64 0.44 0.76 -13.54
CA GLU A 64 0.65 1.24 -12.18
C GLU A 64 0.34 0.18 -11.11
N ILE A 65 -0.30 -0.94 -11.48
CA ILE A 65 -0.64 -2.02 -10.56
C ILE A 65 0.52 -3.02 -10.44
N VAL A 66 1.02 -3.19 -9.23
CA VAL A 66 1.99 -4.23 -8.86
C VAL A 66 1.32 -5.22 -7.91
N PHE A 67 1.27 -6.50 -8.29
CA PHE A 67 0.79 -7.56 -7.40
C PHE A 67 1.87 -7.96 -6.40
N THR A 68 1.51 -8.02 -5.12
CA THR A 68 2.33 -8.53 -4.03
C THR A 68 1.54 -9.60 -3.27
N SER A 69 2.17 -10.30 -2.33
CA SER A 69 1.49 -11.29 -1.47
C SER A 69 0.50 -10.68 -0.47
N GLY A 70 0.54 -9.35 -0.27
CA GLY A 70 -0.39 -8.65 0.63
C GLY A 70 0.12 -7.29 1.09
N GLY A 71 -0.66 -6.65 1.99
CA GLY A 71 -0.39 -5.27 2.44
C GLY A 71 0.97 -5.08 3.12
N SER A 72 1.44 -6.07 3.89
CA SER A 72 2.76 -6.00 4.54
C SER A 72 3.92 -5.97 3.54
N GLU A 73 3.85 -6.78 2.49
CA GLU A 73 4.86 -6.77 1.42
C GLU A 73 4.75 -5.50 0.60
N ALA A 74 3.54 -5.08 0.22
CA ALA A 74 3.32 -3.84 -0.54
C ALA A 74 3.91 -2.60 0.18
N ASN A 75 3.66 -2.48 1.48
CA ASN A 75 4.22 -1.40 2.31
C ASN A 75 5.75 -1.44 2.35
N ASN A 76 6.33 -2.63 2.50
CA ASN A 76 7.79 -2.78 2.48
C ASN A 76 8.37 -2.41 1.11
N HIS A 77 7.73 -2.88 0.04
CA HIS A 77 8.14 -2.61 -1.34
C HIS A 77 8.16 -1.10 -1.61
N ALA A 78 7.09 -0.39 -1.27
CA ALA A 78 7.01 1.06 -1.45
C ALA A 78 8.06 1.81 -0.61
N LEU A 79 8.12 1.56 0.70
CA LEU A 79 9.01 2.31 1.61
C LEU A 79 10.49 2.07 1.31
N LYS A 80 10.89 0.80 1.23
CA LYS A 80 12.29 0.43 0.97
C LYS A 80 12.67 0.74 -0.47
N GLY A 81 11.76 0.52 -1.42
CA GLY A 81 11.97 0.85 -2.82
C GLY A 81 12.32 2.32 -3.01
N VAL A 82 11.52 3.24 -2.43
CA VAL A 82 11.82 4.67 -2.51
C VAL A 82 13.11 5.04 -1.78
N PHE A 83 13.36 4.48 -0.60
CA PHE A 83 14.62 4.73 0.13
C PHE A 83 15.87 4.33 -0.68
N PHE A 84 15.86 3.14 -1.27
CA PHE A 84 17.02 2.65 -2.04
C PHE A 84 17.13 3.29 -3.43
N ALA A 85 16.02 3.77 -4.01
CA ALA A 85 16.01 4.41 -5.31
C ALA A 85 16.29 5.91 -5.29
N THR A 86 16.04 6.62 -4.18
CA THR A 86 16.08 8.09 -4.18
C THR A 86 17.48 8.69 -4.36
N GLY A 87 18.56 7.97 -4.04
CA GLY A 87 19.94 8.47 -4.11
C GLY A 87 20.27 9.64 -3.17
N LYS A 88 19.32 10.12 -2.37
CA LYS A 88 19.52 11.15 -1.35
C LYS A 88 20.31 10.55 -0.18
N ASP A 89 21.28 11.32 0.34
CA ASP A 89 22.11 10.91 1.48
C ASP A 89 21.28 10.64 2.75
N ARG A 90 20.25 11.47 3.00
CA ARG A 90 19.36 11.32 4.16
C ARG A 90 17.89 11.55 3.79
N PRO A 91 17.22 10.55 3.16
CA PRO A 91 15.81 10.64 2.78
C PRO A 91 14.93 10.93 4.00
N HIS A 92 13.86 11.70 3.82
CA HIS A 92 12.96 12.06 4.91
C HIS A 92 11.56 11.49 4.66
N PHE A 93 11.06 10.76 5.64
CA PHE A 93 9.70 10.23 5.69
C PHE A 93 8.92 10.98 6.75
N ILE A 94 7.65 11.27 6.46
CA ILE A 94 6.70 11.85 7.41
C ILE A 94 5.55 10.87 7.52
N THR A 95 5.22 10.44 8.74
CA THR A 95 4.14 9.49 8.97
C THR A 95 3.41 9.75 10.29
N SER A 96 2.28 9.09 10.53
CA SER A 96 1.54 9.21 11.80
C SER A 96 2.08 8.26 12.88
N ARG A 97 1.73 8.49 14.14
CA ARG A 97 2.01 7.53 15.24
C ARG A 97 1.01 6.38 15.32
N ALA A 98 -0.08 6.43 14.57
CA ALA A 98 -1.17 5.45 14.61
C ALA A 98 -1.08 4.39 13.49
N GLU A 99 0.13 4.18 12.97
CA GLU A 99 0.34 3.30 11.82
C GLU A 99 0.35 1.81 12.17
N HIS A 100 -0.05 0.98 11.20
CA HIS A 100 0.08 -0.47 11.29
C HIS A 100 1.57 -0.88 11.45
N PRO A 101 1.89 -1.99 12.15
CA PRO A 101 3.26 -2.47 12.28
C PRO A 101 4.01 -2.66 10.94
N ALA A 102 3.28 -2.92 9.86
CA ALA A 102 3.83 -3.02 8.51
C ALA A 102 4.39 -1.70 7.93
N ILE A 103 4.09 -0.56 8.55
CA ILE A 103 4.70 0.74 8.26
C ILE A 103 5.75 1.08 9.31
N VAL A 104 5.43 0.85 10.59
CA VAL A 104 6.31 1.19 11.72
C VAL A 104 7.64 0.44 11.65
N ALA A 105 7.60 -0.88 11.47
CA ALA A 105 8.82 -1.69 11.51
C ALA A 105 9.77 -1.39 10.32
N PRO A 106 9.29 -1.22 9.07
CA PRO A 106 10.16 -0.80 7.97
C PRO A 106 10.74 0.59 8.17
N LEU A 107 9.97 1.59 8.62
CA LEU A 107 10.50 2.93 8.86
C LEU A 107 11.55 2.95 9.97
N ARG A 108 11.36 2.21 11.06
CA ARG A 108 12.37 2.02 12.12
C ARG A 108 13.63 1.34 11.60
N PHE A 109 13.49 0.41 10.68
CA PHE A 109 14.64 -0.19 9.99
C PHE A 109 15.37 0.84 9.12
N LEU A 110 14.65 1.66 8.36
CA LEU A 110 15.23 2.70 7.52
C LEU A 110 15.90 3.82 8.33
N GLU A 111 15.37 4.18 9.50
CA GLU A 111 16.03 5.12 10.44
C GLU A 111 17.44 4.62 10.81
N ARG A 112 17.61 3.32 11.07
CA ARG A 112 18.92 2.72 11.33
C ARG A 112 19.86 2.77 10.12
N LEU A 113 19.32 2.88 8.91
CA LEU A 113 20.08 3.05 7.67
C LEU A 113 20.34 4.53 7.32
N GLY A 114 19.91 5.48 8.15
CA GLY A 114 20.18 6.91 7.95
C GLY A 114 18.99 7.74 7.47
N ALA A 115 17.82 7.12 7.24
CA ALA A 115 16.60 7.88 6.96
C ALA A 115 16.22 8.77 8.16
N ARG A 116 15.68 9.94 7.88
CA ARG A 116 14.97 10.74 8.88
C ARG A 116 13.50 10.37 8.84
N VAL A 117 12.87 10.22 10.00
CA VAL A 117 11.42 9.96 10.07
C VAL A 117 10.78 10.91 11.08
N THR A 118 9.78 11.66 10.62
CA THR A 118 8.92 12.48 11.48
C THR A 118 7.65 11.72 11.80
N TRP A 119 7.39 11.51 13.09
CA TRP A 119 6.22 10.78 13.61
C TRP A 119 5.17 11.77 14.17
N LEU A 120 4.20 12.14 13.33
CA LEU A 120 3.13 13.09 13.65
C LEU A 120 2.19 12.52 14.72
N PRO A 121 1.81 13.32 15.75
CA PRO A 121 0.82 12.90 16.71
C PRO A 121 -0.56 12.75 16.04
N VAL A 122 -1.47 12.06 16.73
CA VAL A 122 -2.88 11.98 16.37
C VAL A 122 -3.73 12.43 17.54
N ASP A 123 -4.91 12.97 17.26
CA ASP A 123 -5.89 13.34 18.28
C ASP A 123 -6.64 12.13 18.87
N GLY A 124 -7.59 12.39 19.77
CA GLY A 124 -8.42 11.34 20.39
C GLY A 124 -9.33 10.57 19.44
N THR A 125 -9.41 10.99 18.17
CA THR A 125 -10.14 10.29 17.09
C THR A 125 -9.20 9.61 16.10
N GLY A 126 -7.88 9.68 16.32
CA GLY A 126 -6.88 9.09 15.45
C GLY A 126 -6.52 9.95 14.24
N MET A 127 -6.89 11.23 14.22
CA MET A 127 -6.62 12.13 13.09
C MET A 127 -5.33 12.94 13.30
N VAL A 128 -4.54 13.07 12.24
CA VAL A 128 -3.36 13.95 12.19
C VAL A 128 -3.82 15.39 11.95
N ASP A 129 -3.25 16.35 12.69
CA ASP A 129 -3.47 17.77 12.42
C ASP A 129 -2.83 18.17 11.07
N PRO A 130 -3.58 18.71 10.10
CA PRO A 130 -3.02 19.21 8.85
C PRO A 130 -1.93 20.28 9.01
N ASP A 131 -1.93 21.04 10.12
CA ASP A 131 -0.87 22.00 10.41
C ASP A 131 0.44 21.33 10.83
N ASP A 132 0.39 20.25 11.63
CA ASP A 132 1.56 19.45 11.96
C ASP A 132 2.21 18.87 10.70
N LEU A 133 1.39 18.39 9.75
CA LEU A 133 1.87 17.91 8.46
C LEU A 133 2.50 19.03 7.63
N ARG A 134 1.89 20.22 7.58
CA ARG A 134 2.46 21.38 6.86
C ARG A 134 3.82 21.77 7.42
N CYS A 135 3.91 21.92 8.75
CA CYS A 135 5.15 22.29 9.43
C CYS A 135 6.27 21.27 9.16
N ALA A 136 5.94 19.96 9.21
CA ALA A 136 6.90 18.90 8.93
C ALA A 136 7.42 18.92 7.48
N SER A 137 6.58 19.28 6.51
CA SER A 137 6.97 19.39 5.09
C SER A 137 7.75 20.67 4.77
N THR A 138 7.37 21.80 5.36
CA THR A 138 8.03 23.10 5.10
C THR A 138 9.40 23.24 5.75
N ALA A 139 9.67 22.52 6.84
CA ALA A 139 10.98 22.53 7.47
C ALA A 139 12.11 22.04 6.53
N PHE A 140 11.77 21.41 5.40
CA PHE A 140 12.73 20.78 4.50
C PHE A 140 12.60 21.14 3.02
N ALA A 141 11.52 21.80 2.60
CA ALA A 141 11.29 22.16 1.21
C ALA A 141 11.65 23.64 0.95
N SER A 142 12.70 23.89 0.16
CA SER A 142 12.92 25.18 -0.52
C SER A 142 12.02 25.37 -1.75
N THR A 143 11.14 24.40 -2.05
CA THR A 143 10.24 24.43 -3.20
C THR A 143 8.78 24.25 -2.74
N PRO A 144 7.83 25.09 -3.18
CA PRO A 144 6.43 24.95 -2.76
C PRO A 144 5.84 23.64 -3.29
N MET A 145 5.26 22.84 -2.39
CA MET A 145 4.46 21.67 -2.77
C MET A 145 3.16 22.15 -3.44
N PRO A 146 2.72 21.58 -4.58
CA PRO A 146 1.43 21.92 -5.15
C PRO A 146 0.31 21.53 -4.18
N ARG A 147 -0.70 22.40 -4.08
CA ARG A 147 -1.82 22.27 -3.13
C ARG A 147 -2.49 20.90 -3.23
N SER A 148 -2.21 20.00 -2.29
CA SER A 148 -3.04 18.80 -2.11
C SER A 148 -4.42 19.26 -1.63
N ARG A 149 -5.46 18.96 -2.41
CA ARG A 149 -6.84 19.23 -2.00
C ARG A 149 -7.13 18.39 -0.76
N SER A 150 -7.45 19.07 0.34
CA SER A 150 -8.06 18.57 1.57
C SER A 150 -7.99 17.05 1.77
N ALA A 151 -7.04 16.60 2.59
CA ALA A 151 -7.18 15.32 3.30
C ALA A 151 -8.32 15.45 4.31
N ARG A 152 -9.58 15.50 3.84
CA ARG A 152 -10.72 15.04 4.64
C ARG A 152 -10.87 13.57 4.32
N SER A 153 -9.99 12.75 4.90
CA SER A 153 -10.16 11.30 4.85
C SER A 153 -11.30 10.89 5.79
N ARG A 154 -12.10 9.94 5.34
CA ARG A 154 -13.16 9.33 6.16
C ARG A 154 -12.53 8.56 7.33
N PRO A 155 -13.23 8.40 8.47
CA PRO A 155 -12.74 7.61 9.58
C PRO A 155 -12.61 6.15 9.13
N GLY A 156 -11.42 5.58 9.24
CA GLY A 156 -11.12 4.20 8.86
C GLY A 156 -9.97 4.11 7.87
N TRP A 157 -8.75 3.96 8.39
CA TRP A 157 -7.58 3.47 7.65
C TRP A 157 -7.00 4.43 6.60
N THR A 158 -6.51 5.58 7.04
CA THR A 158 -5.52 6.33 6.24
C THR A 158 -4.17 6.21 6.90
N SER A 159 -3.37 5.23 6.47
CA SER A 159 -1.93 5.26 6.69
C SER A 159 -1.38 6.46 5.92
N LEU A 160 -0.88 7.46 6.65
CA LEU A 160 -0.26 8.64 6.05
C LEU A 160 1.23 8.36 6.04
N VAL A 161 1.78 8.09 4.86
CA VAL A 161 3.22 8.19 4.63
C VAL A 161 3.41 9.19 3.49
N SER A 162 4.02 10.33 3.82
CA SER A 162 4.53 11.28 2.84
C SER A 162 6.05 11.15 2.79
N ILE A 163 6.60 11.11 1.58
CA ILE A 163 8.06 11.08 1.36
C ILE A 163 8.47 12.42 0.76
N CYS A 164 9.46 13.08 1.36
CA CYS A 164 9.93 14.41 0.96
C CYS A 164 11.34 14.38 0.37
#